data_AF-A0A485PCJ6-F1
#
_entry.id   AF-A0A485PCJ6-F1
#
_cell.length_a   1.000
_cell.length_b   1.000
_cell.length_c   1.000
_cell.angle_alpha   90.00
_cell.angle_beta   90.00
_cell.angle_gamma   90.00
#
_symmetry.space_group_name_H-M   'P 1'
#
loop_
_entity.id
_entity.type
_entity.pdbx_description
1 polymer ?
#
loop_
_entity_poly.entity_id
_entity_poly.type
_entity_poly.pdbx_seq_one_letter_code
_entity_poly.pdbx_strand_id
1 'polypeptide(L)'
;MSADSVGERACLRRYSKLPVWVVEDHQEVLPYIYRAIGSKHLPASNISFVHFDSHPDLLIPVNMPADTVFDKETLFGELSIENWIMPAVYAGHFSHVLWLHPTWAQQIREGKHHFLVGRDTSTTTIRVTSTDHYFLSDGLYVTEDQLENQKPLQLDVIMVKPYKLCNNQEENDAVSSAKKPKLALEDAENTASTNCDSYSEGLEKDTVTRKKGQTCLEQSRPCFSESQECQTTVSTGEILEILKKGDAFVLDIDLDFFSVKNPFKEMFTQEEYKILQELYQFKKRDTNLTEVSFICFFCVLSVNISNNIL
;
A
#
# COMPACT_ATOMS: atom_id res chain seq x y z
N MET A 1 47.66 14.33 -0.39
CA MET A 1 47.61 13.12 -1.23
C MET A 1 47.66 11.93 -0.31
N SER A 2 46.50 11.53 0.17
CA SER A 2 46.31 10.38 1.06
C SER A 2 45.63 9.32 0.19
N ALA A 3 46.29 8.18 0.03
CA ALA A 3 45.85 7.12 -0.86
C ALA A 3 44.49 6.58 -0.42
N ASP A 4 43.54 6.53 -1.35
CA ASP A 4 42.31 5.74 -1.23
C ASP A 4 42.66 4.29 -0.95
N SER A 5 42.33 3.82 0.26
CA SER A 5 42.22 2.40 0.51
C SER A 5 40.95 1.92 -0.17
N VAL A 6 41.08 1.41 -1.39
CA VAL A 6 40.06 0.60 -2.04
C VAL A 6 39.84 -0.62 -1.16
N GLY A 7 38.84 -0.54 -0.27
CA GLY A 7 38.49 -1.63 0.63
C GLY A 7 38.15 -2.87 -0.19
N GLU A 8 38.80 -3.99 0.13
CA GLU A 8 38.41 -5.30 -0.40
C GLU A 8 36.92 -5.53 -0.12
N ARG A 9 36.12 -5.69 -1.18
CA ARG A 9 34.72 -6.14 -1.05
C ARG A 9 34.76 -7.52 -0.39
N ALA A 10 34.45 -7.58 0.90
CA ALA A 10 34.38 -8.82 1.63
C ALA A 10 33.42 -9.79 0.92
N CYS A 11 33.87 -11.01 0.66
CA CYS A 11 33.06 -12.00 -0.05
C CYS A 11 31.79 -12.34 0.76
N LEU A 12 30.62 -12.11 0.15
CA LEU A 12 29.33 -12.43 0.76
C LEU A 12 29.13 -13.95 0.81
N ARG A 13 28.57 -14.41 1.93
CA ARG A 13 28.11 -15.78 2.10
C ARG A 13 26.84 -16.01 1.29
N ARG A 14 26.63 -17.26 0.89
CA ARG A 14 25.42 -17.68 0.17
C ARG A 14 24.64 -18.68 1.02
N TYR A 15 23.34 -18.53 1.04
CA TYR A 15 22.46 -19.57 1.54
C TYR A 15 22.43 -20.75 0.55
N SER A 16 22.25 -21.97 1.07
CA SER A 16 22.09 -23.17 0.23
C SER A 16 20.74 -23.21 -0.52
N LYS A 17 19.76 -22.45 -0.02
CA LYS A 17 18.43 -22.26 -0.59
C LYS A 17 18.02 -20.79 -0.44
N LEU A 18 17.03 -20.34 -1.20
CA LEU A 18 16.47 -18.98 -1.05
C LEU A 18 15.91 -18.82 0.38
N PRO A 19 16.40 -17.88 1.20
CA PRO A 19 15.80 -17.58 2.50
C PRO A 19 14.43 -16.94 2.30
N VAL A 20 13.44 -17.41 3.05
CA VAL A 20 12.07 -16.88 3.06
C VAL A 20 11.64 -16.75 4.51
N TRP A 21 11.07 -15.61 4.86
CA TRP A 21 10.52 -15.31 6.18
C TRP A 21 9.08 -14.87 6.01
N VAL A 22 8.22 -15.29 6.93
CA VAL A 22 6.83 -14.85 7.02
C VAL A 22 6.70 -14.18 8.38
N VAL A 23 6.21 -12.95 8.37
CA VAL A 23 5.99 -12.11 9.54
C VAL A 23 4.55 -11.64 9.53
N GLU A 24 4.02 -11.25 10.69
CA GLU A 24 2.65 -10.73 10.78
C GLU A 24 2.65 -9.24 10.46
N ASP A 25 3.39 -8.45 11.24
CA ASP A 25 3.56 -7.02 11.00
C ASP A 25 4.84 -6.76 10.19
N HIS A 26 4.81 -5.78 9.28
CA HIS A 26 5.94 -5.52 8.38
C HIS A 26 7.26 -5.26 9.09
N GLN A 27 7.26 -4.43 10.14
CA GLN A 27 8.48 -4.02 10.83
C GLN A 27 9.24 -5.22 11.44
N GLU A 28 8.55 -6.34 11.68
CA GLU A 28 9.15 -7.58 12.19
C GLU A 28 10.12 -8.23 11.20
N VAL A 29 10.18 -7.77 9.94
CA VAL A 29 11.17 -8.23 8.94
C VAL A 29 12.59 -7.73 9.25
N LEU A 30 12.74 -6.56 9.90
CA LEU A 30 14.03 -5.92 10.13
C LEU A 30 15.05 -6.80 10.88
N PRO A 31 14.70 -7.51 11.97
CA PRO A 31 15.60 -8.46 12.62
C PRO A 31 16.24 -9.48 11.65
N TYR A 32 15.49 -9.95 10.65
CA TYR A 32 15.96 -10.93 9.68
C TYR A 32 16.94 -10.31 8.68
N ILE A 33 16.63 -9.10 8.20
CA ILE A 33 17.50 -8.32 7.31
C ILE A 33 18.80 -7.99 8.04
N TYR A 34 18.73 -7.47 9.26
CA TYR A 34 19.90 -7.10 10.06
C TYR A 34 20.77 -8.31 10.38
N ARG A 35 20.16 -9.47 10.65
CA ARG A 35 20.89 -10.74 10.81
C ARG A 35 21.59 -11.17 9.50
N ALA A 36 20.95 -11.01 8.35
CA ALA A 36 21.56 -11.32 7.06
C ALA A 36 22.75 -10.39 6.74
N ILE A 37 22.66 -9.11 7.09
CA ILE A 37 23.77 -8.15 7.01
C ILE A 37 24.91 -8.56 7.96
N GLY A 38 24.61 -8.74 9.26
CA GLY A 38 25.62 -9.09 10.27
C GLY A 38 26.31 -10.43 10.04
N SER A 39 25.59 -11.39 9.43
CA SER A 39 26.16 -12.68 9.01
C SER A 39 26.82 -12.67 7.64
N LYS A 40 26.92 -11.51 6.98
CA LYS A 40 27.53 -11.29 5.65
C LYS A 40 26.85 -12.04 4.50
N HIS A 41 25.55 -12.31 4.60
CA HIS A 41 24.74 -12.80 3.47
C HIS A 41 24.16 -11.64 2.65
N LEU A 42 23.98 -10.48 3.27
CA LEU A 42 23.74 -9.20 2.60
C LEU A 42 24.95 -8.27 2.81
N PRO A 43 25.22 -7.34 1.88
CA PRO A 43 26.20 -6.29 2.08
C PRO A 43 25.75 -5.33 3.19
N ALA A 44 26.68 -4.54 3.74
CA ALA A 44 26.34 -3.57 4.80
C ALA A 44 25.58 -2.34 4.29
N SER A 45 25.64 -2.07 2.98
CA SER A 45 25.07 -0.89 2.33
C SER A 45 24.75 -1.20 0.87
N ASN A 46 24.08 -0.26 0.20
CA ASN A 46 23.75 -0.34 -1.22
C ASN A 46 22.84 -1.54 -1.58
N ILE A 47 21.92 -1.88 -0.69
CA ILE A 47 20.89 -2.89 -0.92
C ILE A 47 19.71 -2.21 -1.63
N SER A 48 19.19 -2.83 -2.68
CA SER A 48 17.91 -2.48 -3.29
C SER A 48 16.76 -3.16 -2.53
N PHE A 49 15.75 -2.41 -2.15
CA PHE A 49 14.57 -2.92 -1.47
C PHE A 49 13.38 -2.89 -2.43
N VAL A 50 12.79 -4.06 -2.71
CA VAL A 50 11.66 -4.21 -3.65
C VAL A 50 10.42 -4.50 -2.86
N HIS A 51 9.47 -3.56 -2.84
CA HIS A 51 8.29 -3.57 -2.01
C HIS A 51 7.03 -3.74 -2.85
N PHE A 52 6.29 -4.84 -2.68
CA PHE A 52 4.98 -5.04 -3.28
C PHE A 52 3.89 -4.79 -2.25
N ASP A 53 3.23 -3.65 -2.36
CA ASP A 53 2.29 -3.21 -1.35
C ASP A 53 1.31 -2.16 -1.87
N SER A 54 0.15 -2.06 -1.24
CA SER A 54 -0.77 -0.92 -1.39
C SER A 54 -0.34 0.33 -0.62
N HIS A 55 0.63 0.24 0.28
CA HIS A 55 1.21 1.33 1.06
C HIS A 55 2.72 1.46 0.80
N PRO A 56 3.27 2.68 0.80
CA PRO A 56 4.71 2.86 0.57
C PRO A 56 5.58 2.51 1.80
N ASP A 57 5.02 2.60 3.01
CA ASP A 57 5.69 2.37 4.31
C ASP A 57 6.98 3.17 4.51
N LEU A 58 6.97 4.39 3.95
CA LEU A 58 8.07 5.34 3.98
C LEU A 58 7.85 6.45 5.02
N LEU A 59 6.92 6.33 5.96
CA LEU A 59 6.84 7.29 7.06
C LEU A 59 8.03 7.16 8.00
N ILE A 60 8.18 8.15 8.88
CA ILE A 60 9.23 8.22 9.87
C ILE A 60 8.55 8.55 11.21
N PRO A 61 8.89 7.86 12.32
CA PRO A 61 8.38 8.25 13.63
C PRO A 61 8.83 9.68 13.98
N VAL A 62 7.88 10.62 14.01
CA VAL A 62 8.18 12.07 14.07
C VAL A 62 8.96 12.52 15.31
N ASN A 63 8.86 11.74 16.40
CA ASN A 63 9.47 12.03 17.70
C ASN A 63 10.67 11.13 18.03
N MET A 64 10.99 10.15 17.19
CA MET A 64 12.12 9.23 17.45
C MET A 64 13.44 9.95 17.15
N PRO A 65 14.37 10.06 18.12
CA PRO A 65 15.71 10.56 17.87
C PRO A 65 16.42 9.74 16.80
N ALA A 66 17.17 10.40 15.91
CA ALA A 66 17.84 9.71 14.80
C ALA A 66 18.86 8.68 15.28
N ASP A 67 19.49 8.92 16.44
CA ASP A 67 20.49 8.01 17.01
C ASP A 67 19.88 6.67 17.48
N THR A 68 18.57 6.60 17.72
CA THR A 68 17.83 5.38 18.06
C THR A 68 18.01 4.30 17.00
N VAL A 69 18.22 4.66 15.73
CA VAL A 69 18.45 3.73 14.62
C VAL A 69 19.63 2.79 14.85
N PHE A 70 20.61 3.21 15.67
CA PHE A 70 21.80 2.42 15.96
C PHE A 70 21.68 1.57 17.23
N ASP A 71 20.58 1.68 17.96
CA ASP A 71 20.20 0.78 19.05
C ASP A 71 19.05 -0.12 18.60
N LYS A 72 19.38 -1.35 18.18
CA LYS A 72 18.41 -2.30 17.61
C LYS A 72 17.21 -2.58 18.51
N GLU A 73 17.42 -2.69 19.83
CA GLU A 73 16.34 -3.09 20.74
C GLU A 73 15.36 -1.94 20.92
N THR A 74 15.88 -0.72 21.06
CA THR A 74 15.07 0.49 21.15
C THR A 74 14.38 0.76 19.82
N LEU A 75 15.11 0.67 18.70
CA LEU A 75 14.57 0.87 17.35
C LEU A 75 13.36 -0.03 17.12
N PHE A 76 13.47 -1.34 17.33
CA PHE A 76 12.37 -2.26 17.04
C PHE A 76 11.11 -1.98 17.87
N GLY A 77 11.24 -1.37 19.05
CA GLY A 77 10.11 -0.94 19.86
C GLY A 77 9.43 0.35 19.41
N GLU A 78 10.11 1.19 18.60
CA GLU A 78 9.61 2.49 18.12
C GLU A 78 8.98 2.40 16.71
N LEU A 79 9.12 1.26 16.03
CA LEU A 79 8.63 1.08 14.66
C LEU A 79 7.20 0.53 14.63
N SER A 80 6.53 0.81 13.53
CA SER A 80 5.20 0.31 13.20
C SER A 80 5.14 -0.02 11.71
N ILE A 81 4.02 -0.61 11.29
CA ILE A 81 3.82 -1.15 9.94
C ILE A 81 4.08 -0.11 8.82
N GLU A 82 3.90 1.18 9.09
CA GLU A 82 3.97 2.24 8.10
C GLU A 82 5.30 3.02 8.06
N ASN A 83 6.23 2.77 9.00
CA ASN A 83 7.34 3.69 9.28
C ASN A 83 8.74 3.05 9.42
N TRP A 84 8.88 1.80 8.98
CA TRP A 84 10.06 0.97 9.28
C TRP A 84 11.15 1.02 8.19
N ILE A 85 10.82 1.34 6.94
CA ILE A 85 11.78 1.35 5.81
C ILE A 85 12.79 2.50 5.94
N MET A 86 12.31 3.71 6.26
CA MET A 86 13.15 4.92 6.30
C MET A 86 14.25 4.89 7.38
N PRO A 87 14.02 4.34 8.59
CA PRO A 87 15.08 4.05 9.53
C PRO A 87 16.21 3.17 8.97
N ALA A 88 15.90 2.14 8.18
CA ALA A 88 16.92 1.30 7.53
C ALA A 88 17.66 2.03 6.39
N VAL A 89 17.00 2.97 5.70
CA VAL A 89 17.65 3.91 4.76
C VAL A 89 18.63 4.82 5.52
N TYR A 90 18.20 5.43 6.63
CA TYR A 90 19.05 6.31 7.43
C TYR A 90 20.26 5.58 8.05
N ALA A 91 20.09 4.31 8.44
CA ALA A 91 21.18 3.41 8.84
C ALA A 91 22.21 3.17 7.72
N GLY A 92 21.87 3.47 6.46
CA GLY A 92 22.71 3.32 5.28
C GLY A 92 22.64 1.94 4.62
N HIS A 93 21.68 1.10 5.01
CA HIS A 93 21.51 -0.24 4.45
C HIS A 93 20.87 -0.18 3.06
N PHE A 94 19.76 0.55 2.94
CA PHE A 94 19.02 0.72 1.70
C PHE A 94 19.42 2.01 0.99
N SER A 95 19.74 1.94 -0.30
CA SER A 95 20.04 3.10 -1.15
C SER A 95 19.00 3.29 -2.26
N HIS A 96 18.24 2.24 -2.56
CA HIS A 96 17.24 2.23 -3.62
C HIS A 96 16.01 1.46 -3.15
N VAL A 97 14.87 2.13 -3.10
CA VAL A 97 13.56 1.50 -2.84
C VAL A 97 12.76 1.48 -4.15
N LEU A 98 12.21 0.32 -4.51
CA LEU A 98 11.27 0.16 -5.60
C LEU A 98 9.92 -0.16 -4.98
N TRP A 99 8.99 0.78 -5.01
CA TRP A 99 7.62 0.54 -4.56
C TRP A 99 6.73 0.17 -5.75
N LEU A 100 6.36 -1.10 -5.80
CA LEU A 100 5.42 -1.64 -6.77
C LEU A 100 4.04 -1.65 -6.17
N HIS A 101 3.17 -0.79 -6.70
CA HIS A 101 1.87 -0.54 -6.10
C HIS A 101 0.72 -0.89 -7.06
N PRO A 102 -0.43 -1.32 -6.53
CA PRO A 102 -1.62 -1.57 -7.35
C PRO A 102 -2.24 -0.26 -7.82
N THR A 103 -3.16 -0.35 -8.79
CA THR A 103 -3.77 0.83 -9.44
C THR A 103 -4.60 1.71 -8.51
N TRP A 104 -4.94 1.24 -7.31
CA TRP A 104 -5.70 1.99 -6.30
C TRP A 104 -4.83 2.72 -5.28
N ALA A 105 -3.55 2.38 -5.17
CA ALA A 105 -2.59 3.04 -4.31
C ALA A 105 -1.98 4.24 -5.06
N GLN A 106 -2.15 5.45 -4.53
CA GLN A 106 -1.75 6.70 -5.18
C GLN A 106 -1.10 7.69 -4.20
N GLN A 107 -0.54 7.18 -3.09
CA GLN A 107 0.04 7.98 -2.01
C GLN A 107 1.27 8.79 -2.46
N ILE A 108 2.07 8.26 -3.39
CA ILE A 108 3.23 8.93 -4.00
C ILE A 108 3.06 8.86 -5.52
N ARG A 109 3.43 9.93 -6.22
CA ARG A 109 3.34 10.01 -7.68
C ARG A 109 4.27 8.97 -8.32
N GLU A 110 3.82 8.32 -9.39
CA GLU A 110 4.64 7.39 -10.16
C GLU A 110 5.86 8.09 -10.78
N GLY A 111 6.98 7.37 -10.85
CA GLY A 111 8.23 7.86 -11.42
C GLY A 111 9.42 7.69 -10.48
N LYS A 112 10.52 8.37 -10.82
CA LYS A 112 11.76 8.34 -10.06
C LYS A 112 11.87 9.58 -9.18
N HIS A 113 12.15 9.34 -7.92
CA HIS A 113 12.34 10.38 -6.91
C HIS A 113 13.73 10.22 -6.32
N HIS A 114 14.41 11.35 -6.14
CA HIS A 114 15.74 11.40 -5.56
C HIS A 114 15.72 12.46 -4.47
N PHE A 115 16.06 12.05 -3.25
CA PHE A 115 16.10 12.93 -2.10
C PHE A 115 17.07 12.42 -1.06
N LEU A 116 17.33 13.23 -0.04
CA LEU A 116 18.23 12.91 1.06
C LEU A 116 17.41 12.56 2.29
N VAL A 117 17.89 11.60 3.06
CA VAL A 117 17.40 11.22 4.38
C VAL A 117 18.49 11.53 5.39
N GLY A 118 18.19 12.26 6.46
CA GLY A 118 19.22 12.63 7.41
C GLY A 118 18.65 12.99 8.77
N ARG A 119 19.55 13.35 9.69
CA ARG A 119 19.20 13.89 11.00
C ARG A 119 19.00 15.39 10.87
N ASP A 120 17.83 15.88 11.25
CA ASP A 120 17.58 17.31 11.33
C ASP A 120 18.35 17.92 12.52
N THR A 121 19.10 18.99 12.25
CA THR A 121 19.88 19.74 13.24
C THR A 121 19.02 20.34 14.35
N SER A 122 17.76 20.68 14.06
CA SER A 122 16.89 21.37 15.02
C SER A 122 16.15 20.41 15.96
N THR A 123 15.57 19.35 15.43
CA THR A 123 14.76 18.37 16.18
C THR A 123 15.54 17.14 16.61
N THR A 124 16.72 16.88 16.01
CA THR A 124 17.52 15.65 16.17
C THR A 124 16.85 14.36 15.69
N THR A 125 15.71 14.47 15.01
CA THR A 125 14.95 13.34 14.46
C THR A 125 15.25 13.16 12.97
N ILE A 126 14.81 12.05 12.37
CA ILE A 126 15.04 11.78 10.95
C ILE A 126 14.06 12.62 10.11
N ARG A 127 14.58 13.27 9.06
CA ARG A 127 13.81 14.07 8.10
C ARG A 127 14.31 13.84 6.68
N VAL A 128 13.55 14.32 5.70
CA VAL A 128 13.85 14.15 4.27
C VAL A 128 13.83 15.47 3.51
N THR A 129 14.49 15.51 2.35
CA THR A 129 14.42 16.66 1.43
C THR A 129 13.34 16.51 0.34
N SER A 130 12.57 15.41 0.32
CA SER A 130 11.50 15.24 -0.66
C SER A 130 10.36 16.22 -0.42
N THR A 131 9.90 16.84 -1.50
CA THR A 131 8.71 17.71 -1.53
C THR A 131 7.45 16.98 -1.97
N ASP A 132 7.46 15.64 -2.02
CA ASP A 132 6.24 14.88 -2.28
C ASP A 132 5.22 15.12 -1.16
N HIS A 133 3.94 15.23 -1.53
CA HIS A 133 2.85 15.46 -0.57
C HIS A 133 2.81 14.43 0.55
N TYR A 134 3.25 13.21 0.28
CA TYR A 134 3.37 12.13 1.26
C TYR A 134 4.23 12.54 2.47
N PHE A 135 5.42 13.10 2.24
CA PHE A 135 6.31 13.53 3.33
C PHE A 135 5.93 14.90 3.91
N LEU A 136 5.39 15.79 3.07
CA LEU A 136 4.97 17.12 3.52
C LEU A 136 3.80 17.06 4.51
N SER A 137 2.85 16.14 4.31
CA SER A 137 1.64 16.05 5.14
C SER A 137 1.95 15.72 6.60
N ASP A 138 3.03 14.97 6.85
CA ASP A 138 3.47 14.56 8.18
C ASP A 138 4.61 15.44 8.73
N GLY A 139 4.93 16.56 8.06
CA GLY A 139 5.96 17.49 8.51
C GLY A 139 7.38 16.90 8.49
N LEU A 140 7.64 15.95 7.58
CA LEU A 140 8.92 15.25 7.48
C LEU A 140 9.96 15.99 6.62
N TYR A 141 9.56 17.05 5.92
CA TYR A 141 10.44 17.84 5.06
C TYR A 141 11.30 18.82 5.84
N VAL A 142 12.58 18.88 5.49
CA VAL A 142 13.50 19.96 5.84
C VAL A 142 14.40 20.30 4.65
N THR A 143 15.05 21.46 4.72
CA THR A 143 16.05 21.86 3.71
C THR A 143 17.36 21.09 3.88
N GLU A 144 18.14 20.96 2.81
CA GLU A 144 19.39 20.18 2.81
C GLU A 144 20.44 20.72 3.79
N ASP A 145 20.51 22.05 3.98
CA ASP A 145 21.42 22.70 4.93
C ASP A 145 21.10 22.39 6.40
N GLN A 146 19.89 21.92 6.67
CA GLN A 146 19.44 21.53 8.01
C GLN A 146 19.66 20.03 8.29
N LEU A 147 20.12 19.24 7.31
CA LEU A 147 20.35 17.80 7.44
C LEU A 147 21.81 17.45 7.66
N GLU A 148 22.06 16.69 8.73
CA GLU A 148 23.32 16.01 9.00
C GLU A 148 23.24 14.51 8.63
N ASN A 149 24.40 13.87 8.48
CA ASN A 149 24.52 12.43 8.19
C ASN A 149 23.68 11.94 7.00
N GLN A 150 23.64 12.76 5.95
CA GLN A 150 22.78 12.57 4.78
C GLN A 150 23.03 11.23 4.09
N LYS A 151 21.93 10.54 3.77
CA LYS A 151 21.87 9.32 2.95
C LYS A 151 21.06 9.61 1.70
N PRO A 152 21.66 9.53 0.49
CA PRO A 152 20.89 9.64 -0.74
C PRO A 152 19.99 8.41 -0.90
N LEU A 153 18.72 8.65 -1.20
CA LEU A 153 17.74 7.62 -1.52
C LEU A 153 17.22 7.85 -2.94
N GLN A 154 17.26 6.78 -3.73
CA GLN A 154 16.46 6.68 -4.95
C GLN A 154 15.18 5.90 -4.65
N LEU A 155 14.03 6.47 -5.01
CA LEU A 155 12.73 5.82 -4.91
C LEU A 155 12.13 5.72 -6.33
N ASP A 156 11.87 4.50 -6.79
CA ASP A 156 11.12 4.24 -8.02
C ASP A 156 9.71 3.79 -7.63
N VAL A 157 8.71 4.64 -7.95
CA VAL A 157 7.29 4.37 -7.74
C VAL A 157 6.69 3.83 -9.03
N ILE A 158 6.26 2.57 -9.00
CA ILE A 158 5.89 1.81 -10.19
C ILE A 158 4.49 1.21 -10.01
N MET A 159 3.52 1.72 -10.78
CA MET A 159 2.20 1.12 -10.83
C MET A 159 2.23 -0.22 -11.57
N VAL A 160 1.76 -1.28 -10.91
CA VAL A 160 1.57 -2.60 -11.50
C VAL A 160 0.16 -2.71 -12.07
N LYS A 161 0.07 -2.81 -13.40
CA LYS A 161 -1.22 -3.04 -14.08
C LYS A 161 -1.57 -4.54 -14.03
N PRO A 162 -2.83 -4.90 -13.70
CA PRO A 162 -3.29 -6.28 -13.79
C PRO A 162 -3.09 -6.81 -15.21
N TYR A 163 -2.50 -8.00 -15.34
CA TYR A 163 -2.39 -8.67 -16.62
C TYR A 163 -3.79 -9.03 -17.12
N LYS A 164 -4.23 -8.38 -18.20
CA LYS A 164 -5.47 -8.79 -18.89
C LYS A 164 -5.18 -10.08 -19.64
N LEU A 165 -5.68 -11.20 -19.13
CA LEU A 165 -5.70 -12.44 -19.91
C LEU A 165 -6.57 -12.18 -21.14
N CYS A 166 -5.97 -12.03 -22.32
CA CYS A 166 -6.73 -12.05 -23.57
C CYS A 166 -7.23 -13.49 -23.75
N ASN A 167 -8.49 -13.73 -23.40
CA ASN A 167 -9.20 -14.96 -23.76
C ASN A 167 -9.34 -15.01 -25.29
N ASN A 168 -8.32 -15.51 -25.98
CA ASN A 168 -8.45 -15.98 -27.36
C ASN A 168 -8.85 -17.46 -27.35
N GLN A 169 -9.94 -17.78 -26.64
CA GLN A 169 -10.65 -19.04 -26.83
C GLN A 169 -12.15 -18.73 -26.90
N GLU A 170 -12.68 -18.88 -28.10
CA GLU A 170 -14.10 -19.16 -28.32
C GLU A 170 -14.44 -20.42 -27.52
N GLU A 171 -14.93 -20.25 -26.29
CA GLU A 171 -15.43 -21.37 -25.51
C GLU A 171 -16.93 -21.48 -25.72
N ASN A 172 -17.27 -22.44 -26.57
CA ASN A 172 -18.60 -22.98 -26.76
C ASN A 172 -19.23 -23.34 -25.41
N ASP A 173 -20.51 -23.02 -25.29
CA ASP A 173 -21.40 -23.40 -24.19
C ASP A 173 -21.27 -24.88 -23.80
N ALA A 174 -20.71 -25.16 -22.62
CA ALA A 174 -20.90 -26.42 -21.92
C ALA A 174 -20.79 -26.21 -20.40
N VAL A 175 -21.94 -25.93 -19.80
CA VAL A 175 -22.15 -25.90 -18.34
C VAL A 175 -21.67 -27.21 -17.71
N SER A 176 -20.67 -27.14 -16.83
CA SER A 176 -20.24 -28.26 -15.98
C SER A 176 -20.48 -27.91 -14.51
N SER A 177 -21.49 -28.55 -13.92
CA SER A 177 -21.87 -28.44 -12.52
C SER A 177 -20.95 -29.30 -11.64
N ALA A 178 -20.02 -28.66 -10.93
CA ALA A 178 -19.20 -29.32 -9.91
C ALA A 178 -19.90 -29.29 -8.54
N LYS A 179 -20.14 -30.49 -8.01
CA LYS A 179 -20.86 -30.81 -6.77
C LYS A 179 -20.08 -30.38 -5.51
N LYS A 180 -20.78 -29.80 -4.54
CA LYS A 180 -20.32 -29.59 -3.15
C LYS A 180 -20.12 -30.93 -2.42
N PRO A 181 -19.11 -31.11 -1.55
CA PRO A 181 -18.97 -32.31 -0.73
C PRO A 181 -19.93 -32.29 0.47
N LYS A 182 -20.60 -33.41 0.72
CA LYS A 182 -21.54 -33.67 1.83
C LYS A 182 -20.76 -34.33 2.99
N LEU A 183 -20.68 -33.66 4.13
CA LEU A 183 -20.25 -34.27 5.40
C LEU A 183 -21.46 -34.96 6.06
N ALA A 184 -21.27 -36.20 6.49
CA ALA A 184 -22.26 -37.04 7.14
C ALA A 184 -22.09 -36.97 8.66
N LEU A 185 -23.20 -36.87 9.38
CA LEU A 185 -23.36 -37.40 10.73
C LEU A 185 -24.85 -37.78 10.87
N GLU A 186 -25.11 -39.04 11.19
CA GLU A 186 -26.44 -39.58 11.47
C GLU A 186 -26.69 -39.67 12.98
N ASP A 187 -27.98 -39.87 13.29
CA ASP A 187 -28.63 -40.31 14.54
C ASP A 187 -29.02 -39.21 15.55
N ALA A 188 -30.25 -39.12 16.08
CA ALA A 188 -31.50 -39.83 15.86
C ALA A 188 -32.66 -39.08 16.58
N GLU A 189 -33.87 -39.30 16.07
CA GLU A 189 -35.20 -39.34 16.75
C GLU A 189 -35.96 -38.08 17.22
N ASN A 190 -37.13 -37.90 16.59
CA ASN A 190 -38.51 -37.64 17.09
C ASN A 190 -38.73 -36.52 18.15
N THR A 191 -39.70 -35.62 18.03
CA THR A 191 -41.16 -35.88 17.96
C THR A 191 -41.92 -34.57 17.66
N ALA A 192 -43.20 -34.71 17.28
CA ALA A 192 -44.09 -33.77 16.62
C ALA A 192 -44.79 -32.65 17.45
N SER A 193 -45.53 -31.83 16.69
CA SER A 193 -46.72 -31.00 17.02
C SER A 193 -46.44 -29.53 17.45
N THR A 194 -47.21 -28.49 17.10
CA THR A 194 -48.59 -28.36 16.59
C THR A 194 -48.84 -26.93 16.06
N ASN A 195 -49.85 -26.79 15.18
CA ASN A 195 -50.75 -25.64 14.95
C ASN A 195 -50.19 -24.34 14.33
N CYS A 196 -50.61 -23.88 13.14
CA CYS A 196 -51.91 -23.58 12.51
C CYS A 196 -52.33 -22.10 12.62
N ASP A 197 -53.03 -21.68 11.56
CA ASP A 197 -53.81 -20.45 11.35
C ASP A 197 -53.05 -19.19 10.90
N SER A 198 -53.53 -18.40 9.92
CA SER A 198 -54.64 -18.48 8.97
C SER A 198 -54.57 -17.22 8.08
N TYR A 199 -55.03 -17.33 6.81
CA TYR A 199 -55.76 -16.34 5.95
C TYR A 199 -55.35 -14.84 5.97
N SER A 200 -55.34 -14.05 4.89
CA SER A 200 -56.04 -14.08 3.60
C SER A 200 -55.62 -12.85 2.76
N GLU A 201 -55.65 -13.00 1.42
CA GLU A 201 -56.11 -12.05 0.37
C GLU A 201 -55.52 -10.62 0.27
N GLY A 202 -55.26 -10.02 -0.89
CA GLY A 202 -55.53 -10.35 -2.29
C GLY A 202 -55.30 -9.11 -3.19
N LEU A 203 -55.16 -9.39 -4.50
CA LEU A 203 -55.41 -8.55 -5.70
C LEU A 203 -54.57 -7.27 -5.94
N GLU A 204 -53.78 -7.21 -7.04
CA GLU A 204 -54.13 -6.71 -8.41
C GLU A 204 -54.24 -5.17 -8.49
N LYS A 205 -53.78 -4.39 -9.49
CA LYS A 205 -53.05 -4.54 -10.76
C LYS A 205 -52.83 -3.09 -11.29
N ASP A 206 -52.16 -2.99 -12.44
CA ASP A 206 -52.35 -1.96 -13.50
C ASP A 206 -51.45 -0.69 -13.60
N THR A 207 -50.46 -0.84 -14.50
CA THR A 207 -50.23 -0.09 -15.77
C THR A 207 -50.14 1.45 -15.87
N VAL A 208 -48.98 1.89 -16.41
CA VAL A 208 -48.77 2.75 -17.61
C VAL A 208 -49.12 4.25 -17.52
N THR A 209 -48.15 5.14 -17.79
CA THR A 209 -48.04 5.94 -19.06
C THR A 209 -46.89 6.97 -19.00
N ARG A 210 -46.09 7.00 -20.08
CA ARG A 210 -45.12 8.02 -20.50
C ARG A 210 -45.66 9.46 -20.50
N LYS A 211 -44.77 10.44 -20.30
CA LYS A 211 -44.76 11.69 -21.11
C LYS A 211 -43.34 12.26 -21.29
N LYS A 212 -43.16 12.88 -22.46
CA LYS A 212 -41.92 13.27 -23.15
C LYS A 212 -41.91 14.82 -23.29
N GLY A 213 -40.74 15.45 -23.28
CA GLY A 213 -40.46 16.80 -23.81
C GLY A 213 -38.94 17.06 -23.69
N GLN A 214 -38.12 17.15 -24.76
CA GLN A 214 -37.86 18.28 -25.69
C GLN A 214 -37.61 19.60 -24.95
N THR A 215 -36.56 20.42 -25.15
CA THR A 215 -35.60 20.70 -26.26
C THR A 215 -34.49 21.62 -25.69
N CYS A 216 -33.19 21.40 -25.97
CA CYS A 216 -32.26 22.12 -26.89
C CYS A 216 -31.88 23.61 -26.61
N LEU A 217 -30.55 23.86 -26.60
CA LEU A 217 -29.72 25.02 -27.04
C LEU A 217 -28.66 25.45 -25.97
N GLU A 218 -27.38 25.06 -26.08
CA GLU A 218 -26.24 25.64 -26.84
C GLU A 218 -25.58 26.87 -26.13
N GLN A 219 -24.40 26.74 -25.53
CA GLN A 219 -23.07 27.32 -25.89
C GLN A 219 -22.21 27.22 -24.60
N SER A 220 -20.89 27.03 -24.52
CA SER A 220 -19.73 27.18 -25.41
C SER A 220 -18.50 26.58 -24.68
N ARG A 221 -17.58 25.91 -25.40
CA ARG A 221 -16.26 25.48 -24.89
C ARG A 221 -15.33 26.70 -24.70
N PRO A 222 -14.27 26.54 -23.88
CA PRO A 222 -12.94 26.54 -24.50
C PRO A 222 -12.09 25.33 -24.08
N CYS A 223 -11.27 24.91 -25.05
CA CYS A 223 -10.29 23.84 -24.97
C CYS A 223 -9.17 24.15 -23.97
N PHE A 224 -8.82 23.18 -23.13
CA PHE A 224 -7.48 23.08 -22.55
C PHE A 224 -6.90 21.73 -22.95
N SER A 225 -5.74 21.82 -23.58
CA SER A 225 -4.98 20.75 -24.20
C SER A 225 -4.59 19.67 -23.19
N GLU A 226 -4.76 18.42 -23.58
CA GLU A 226 -4.26 17.25 -22.88
C GLU A 226 -2.73 17.35 -22.77
N SER A 227 -2.24 17.69 -21.58
CA SER A 227 -0.84 17.47 -21.23
C SER A 227 -0.64 15.97 -21.01
N GLN A 228 -0.07 15.35 -22.04
CA GLN A 228 0.61 14.05 -22.06
C GLN A 228 0.94 13.48 -20.67
N GLU A 229 0.04 12.64 -20.14
CA GLU A 229 0.32 11.78 -18.99
C GLU A 229 1.42 10.79 -19.37
N CYS A 230 2.61 10.95 -18.78
CA CYS A 230 3.68 9.96 -18.87
C CYS A 230 3.31 8.77 -17.98
N GLN A 231 2.43 7.88 -18.48
CA GLN A 231 2.15 6.61 -17.81
C GLN A 231 3.40 5.72 -17.91
N THR A 232 4.24 5.78 -16.88
CA THR A 232 5.45 4.95 -16.78
C THR A 232 5.05 3.56 -16.32
N THR A 233 4.49 2.75 -17.22
CA THR A 233 4.37 1.30 -16.97
C THR A 233 5.73 0.68 -17.19
N VAL A 234 6.51 0.55 -16.11
CA VAL A 234 7.82 -0.10 -16.17
C VAL A 234 7.60 -1.58 -16.47
N SER A 235 8.26 -2.08 -17.51
CA SER A 235 8.25 -3.49 -17.89
C SER A 235 9.07 -4.32 -16.90
N THR A 236 8.75 -5.61 -16.74
CA THR A 236 9.55 -6.54 -15.91
C THR A 236 11.03 -6.55 -16.33
N GLY A 237 11.33 -6.33 -17.61
CA GLY A 237 12.69 -6.22 -18.12
C GLY A 237 13.46 -5.04 -17.52
N GLU A 238 12.83 -3.87 -17.40
CA GLU A 238 13.46 -2.69 -16.81
C GLU A 238 13.72 -2.86 -15.31
N ILE A 239 12.80 -3.49 -14.58
CA ILE A 239 13.01 -3.83 -13.15
C ILE A 239 14.20 -4.77 -13.00
N LEU A 240 14.31 -5.80 -13.85
CA LEU A 240 15.47 -6.70 -13.84
C LEU A 240 16.77 -5.95 -14.14
N GLU A 241 16.77 -4.99 -15.06
CA GLU A 241 17.96 -4.16 -15.34
C GLU A 241 18.32 -3.23 -14.17
N ILE A 242 17.35 -2.75 -13.42
CA ILE A 242 17.59 -2.01 -12.17
C ILE A 242 18.27 -2.93 -11.14
N LEU A 243 17.68 -4.11 -10.89
CA LEU A 243 18.19 -5.04 -9.88
C LEU A 243 19.56 -5.63 -10.22
N LYS A 244 19.89 -5.78 -11.51
CA LYS A 244 21.22 -6.21 -11.97
C LYS A 244 22.34 -5.19 -11.66
N LYS A 245 21.99 -3.92 -11.47
CA LYS A 245 22.97 -2.86 -11.14
C LYS A 245 23.28 -2.81 -9.64
N GLY A 246 22.36 -3.28 -8.79
CA GLY A 246 22.53 -3.32 -7.34
C GLY A 246 23.49 -4.42 -6.89
N ASP A 247 24.08 -4.26 -5.70
CA ASP A 247 24.97 -5.27 -5.12
C ASP A 247 24.18 -6.46 -4.50
N ALA A 248 22.98 -6.19 -3.98
CA ALA A 248 22.03 -7.18 -3.48
C ALA A 248 20.63 -6.57 -3.44
N PHE A 249 19.59 -7.40 -3.37
CA PHE A 249 18.23 -6.94 -3.12
C PHE A 249 17.50 -7.76 -2.06
N VAL A 250 16.54 -7.12 -1.40
CA VAL A 250 15.52 -7.75 -0.55
C VAL A 250 14.18 -7.58 -1.25
N LEU A 251 13.40 -8.65 -1.29
CA LEU A 251 12.04 -8.64 -1.83
C LEU A 251 11.06 -8.77 -0.67
N ASP A 252 10.13 -7.84 -0.62
CA ASP A 252 9.03 -7.77 0.32
C ASP A 252 7.70 -7.80 -0.42
N ILE A 253 6.74 -8.54 0.13
CA ILE A 253 5.44 -8.77 -0.49
C ILE A 253 4.38 -8.77 0.61
N ASP A 254 3.57 -7.72 0.64
CA ASP A 254 2.36 -7.65 1.45
C ASP A 254 1.17 -8.29 0.70
N LEU A 255 0.30 -8.94 1.46
CA LEU A 255 -1.01 -9.41 1.04
C LEU A 255 -1.95 -8.28 0.60
N ASP A 256 -1.85 -7.09 1.20
CA ASP A 256 -2.66 -5.93 0.86
C ASP A 256 -2.40 -5.41 -0.57
N PHE A 257 -1.25 -5.78 -1.18
CA PHE A 257 -1.01 -5.58 -2.61
C PHE A 257 -2.09 -6.25 -3.47
N PHE A 258 -2.58 -7.44 -3.10
CA PHE A 258 -3.52 -8.22 -3.89
C PHE A 258 -4.98 -7.88 -3.58
N SER A 259 -5.28 -7.48 -2.34
CA SER A 259 -6.62 -7.08 -1.95
C SER A 259 -6.58 -6.18 -0.74
N VAL A 260 -7.15 -4.98 -0.86
CA VAL A 260 -7.48 -4.19 0.31
C VAL A 260 -8.94 -4.47 0.69
N LYS A 261 -9.17 -5.27 1.75
CA LYS A 261 -10.51 -5.34 2.33
C LYS A 261 -10.75 -4.01 3.01
N ASN A 262 -11.78 -3.25 2.63
CA ASN A 262 -12.15 -2.05 3.39
C ASN A 262 -12.60 -2.50 4.79
N PRO A 263 -11.81 -2.25 5.86
CA PRO A 263 -12.15 -2.74 7.19
C PRO A 263 -13.41 -2.05 7.73
N PHE A 264 -13.64 -0.81 7.32
CA PHE A 264 -14.79 0.00 7.72
C PHE A 264 -16.11 -0.43 7.08
N LYS A 265 -16.07 -1.23 6.00
CA LYS A 265 -17.28 -1.68 5.31
C LYS A 265 -18.17 -2.54 6.21
N GLU A 266 -17.58 -3.26 7.15
CA GLU A 266 -18.29 -4.11 8.11
C GLU A 266 -18.44 -3.44 9.49
N MET A 267 -17.75 -2.32 9.73
CA MET A 267 -17.76 -1.61 11.03
C MET A 267 -18.89 -0.58 11.15
N PHE A 268 -19.37 -0.03 10.04
CA PHE A 268 -20.40 1.01 10.06
C PHE A 268 -21.72 0.52 9.46
N THR A 269 -22.80 0.91 10.12
CA THR A 269 -24.16 0.78 9.59
C THR A 269 -24.38 1.70 8.39
N GLN A 270 -25.43 1.45 7.61
CA GLN A 270 -25.77 2.25 6.44
C GLN A 270 -26.05 3.71 6.81
N GLU A 271 -26.60 3.94 8.01
CA GLU A 271 -26.91 5.23 8.60
C GLU A 271 -25.64 6.01 8.95
N GLU A 272 -24.69 5.35 9.62
CA GLU A 272 -23.39 5.95 9.95
C GLU A 272 -22.59 6.30 8.69
N TYR A 273 -22.65 5.44 7.67
CA TYR A 273 -22.02 5.74 6.38
C TYR A 273 -22.61 6.98 5.70
N LYS A 274 -23.92 7.19 5.84
CA LYS A 274 -24.61 8.40 5.36
C LYS A 274 -24.14 9.66 6.08
N ILE A 275 -24.00 9.57 7.40
CA ILE A 275 -23.47 10.66 8.23
C ILE A 275 -22.04 11.00 7.81
N LEU A 276 -21.18 9.99 7.61
CA LEU A 276 -19.81 10.19 7.12
C LEU A 276 -19.80 10.82 5.73
N GLN A 277 -20.68 10.38 4.81
CA GLN A 277 -20.80 10.99 3.48
C GLN A 277 -21.18 12.47 3.55
N GLU A 278 -22.10 12.85 4.44
CA GLU A 278 -22.50 14.24 4.66
C GLU A 278 -21.37 15.06 5.29
N LEU A 279 -20.70 14.54 6.33
CA LEU A 279 -19.61 15.21 7.04
C LEU A 279 -18.40 15.49 6.13
N TYR A 280 -17.99 14.50 5.34
CA TYR A 280 -16.83 14.61 4.45
C TYR A 280 -17.18 15.14 3.05
N GLN A 281 -18.44 15.50 2.81
CA GLN A 281 -18.95 15.93 1.48
C GLN A 281 -18.55 14.98 0.35
N PHE A 282 -18.50 13.68 0.64
CA PHE A 282 -18.05 12.67 -0.30
C PHE A 282 -19.16 12.38 -1.33
N LYS A 283 -18.89 12.64 -2.61
CA LYS A 283 -19.78 12.23 -3.70
C LYS A 283 -19.32 10.88 -4.26
N LYS A 284 -20.10 9.82 -4.02
CA LYS A 284 -19.92 8.53 -4.70
C LYS A 284 -20.00 8.79 -6.22
N ARG A 285 -18.98 8.37 -6.99
CA ARG A 285 -19.05 8.43 -8.46
C ARG A 285 -20.13 7.45 -8.93
N ASP A 286 -21.09 7.93 -9.72
CA ASP A 286 -22.08 7.10 -10.39
C ASP A 286 -21.39 6.27 -11.47
N THR A 287 -21.01 5.04 -11.14
CA THR A 287 -20.66 4.05 -12.16
C THR A 287 -21.35 2.73 -11.84
N ASN A 288 -22.19 2.28 -12.78
CA ASN A 288 -22.67 0.91 -12.92
C ASN A 288 -21.50 -0.02 -13.29
N LEU A 289 -20.49 -0.09 -12.42
CA LEU A 289 -19.47 -1.13 -12.43
C LEU A 289 -19.79 -1.97 -11.21
N THR A 290 -19.98 -3.27 -11.44
CA THR A 290 -20.18 -4.33 -10.44
C THR A 290 -19.42 -3.98 -9.17
N GLU A 291 -20.13 -3.87 -8.04
CA GLU A 291 -19.64 -3.28 -6.80
C GLU A 291 -18.33 -3.93 -6.32
N VAL A 292 -17.21 -3.34 -6.73
CA VAL A 292 -15.97 -3.38 -5.96
C VAL A 292 -15.69 -1.93 -5.60
N SER A 293 -16.47 -1.43 -4.64
CA SER A 293 -16.27 -0.10 -4.06
C SER A 293 -14.99 -0.12 -3.22
N PHE A 294 -13.86 0.11 -3.88
CA PHE A 294 -12.59 0.43 -3.21
C PHE A 294 -12.67 1.89 -2.75
N ILE A 295 -13.21 2.07 -1.55
CA ILE A 295 -13.08 3.33 -0.81
C ILE A 295 -11.95 3.10 0.19
N CYS A 296 -10.73 3.54 -0.14
CA CYS A 296 -9.65 3.69 0.82
C CYS A 296 -9.98 4.93 1.68
N PHE A 297 -10.67 4.71 2.80
CA PHE A 297 -10.65 5.68 3.90
C PHE A 297 -9.33 5.51 4.65
N PHE A 298 -8.27 6.12 4.15
CA PHE A 298 -7.18 6.61 4.98
C PHE A 298 -7.11 8.12 4.77
N CYS A 299 -8.17 8.80 5.21
CA CYS A 299 -8.03 10.19 5.59
C CYS A 299 -7.19 10.15 6.86
N VAL A 300 -5.98 10.73 6.82
CA VAL A 300 -5.16 11.02 7.99
C VAL A 300 -5.99 11.92 8.92
N LEU A 301 -6.79 11.32 9.79
CA LEU A 301 -7.28 11.98 11.00
C LEU A 301 -6.23 11.76 12.07
N SER A 302 -5.18 12.57 11.98
CA SER A 302 -4.37 12.88 13.15
C SER A 302 -5.22 13.75 14.09
N VAL A 303 -6.20 13.14 14.76
CA VAL A 303 -6.82 13.74 15.94
C VAL A 303 -5.89 13.40 17.09
N ASN A 304 -5.03 14.37 17.39
CA ASN A 304 -4.20 14.38 18.57
C ASN A 304 -5.10 14.49 19.81
N ILE A 305 -5.61 13.36 20.32
CA ILE A 305 -6.22 13.31 21.65
C ILE A 305 -5.09 13.05 22.64
N SER A 306 -4.26 14.08 22.85
CA SER A 306 -3.49 14.20 24.08
C SER A 306 -4.47 14.57 25.20
N ASN A 307 -4.49 13.71 26.22
CA ASN A 307 -5.30 13.76 27.44
C ASN A 307 -5.50 15.15 28.06
N ASN A 308 -6.68 15.40 28.63
CA ASN A 308 -6.89 15.59 30.07
C ASN A 308 -8.33 16.03 30.37
N ILE A 309 -8.93 15.47 31.42
CA ILE A 309 -9.43 16.13 32.65
C ILE A 309 -10.58 15.30 33.25
N LEU A 310 -10.31 14.81 34.48
CA LEU A 310 -11.13 14.18 35.53
C LEU A 310 -11.51 12.71 35.39
#